data_AF-A0A3D2ZD97-F1
#
_entry.id   AF-A0A3D2ZD97-F1
#
_cell.length_a   1.000
_cell.length_b   1.000
_cell.length_c   1.000
_cell.angle_alpha   90.00
_cell.angle_beta   90.00
_cell.angle_gamma   90.00
#
_symmetry.space_group_name_H-M   'P 1'
#
loop_
_entity.id
_entity.type
_entity.pdbx_description
1 polymer ?
#
loop_
_entity_poly.entity_id
_entity_poly.type
_entity_poly.pdbx_seq_one_letter_code
_entity_poly.pdbx_strand_id
1 'polypeptide(L)' 'LMTTSTTVLALLPMAIGLGEGAEIRAPMAITVIGGLLLSTILTLVVIPVVYTVLDRSP' A
#
# COMPACT_ATOMS: atom_id res chain seq x y z
N LEU A 1 -2.39 -1.12 9.83
CA LEU A 1 -0.97 -0.68 9.86
C LEU A 1 0.01 -1.85 9.96
N MET A 2 -0.17 -2.78 10.92
CA MET A 2 0.69 -3.98 11.06
C MET A 2 0.85 -4.77 9.74
N THR A 3 -0.25 -5.06 9.05
CA THR A 3 -0.25 -5.81 7.79
C THR A 3 0.52 -5.11 6.67
N THR A 4 0.25 -3.81 6.46
CA THR A 4 0.97 -2.99 5.47
C THR A 4 2.48 -3.03 5.72
N SER A 5 2.91 -2.82 6.97
CA SER A 5 4.33 -2.83 7.34
C SER A 5 4.98 -4.18 7.08
N THR A 6 4.32 -5.29 7.43
CA THR A 6 4.84 -6.64 7.19
C THR A 6 5.00 -6.92 5.68
N THR A 7 4.03 -6.51 4.86
CA THR A 7 4.12 -6.68 3.40
C THR A 7 5.23 -5.82 2.79
N VAL A 8 5.40 -4.58 3.25
CA VAL A 8 6.48 -3.71 2.78
C VAL A 8 7.85 -4.31 3.13
N LEU A 9 8.02 -4.81 4.36
CA LEU A 9 9.27 -5.46 4.77
C LEU A 9 9.55 -6.75 3.97
N ALA A 10 8.53 -7.53 3.66
CA ALA A 10 8.66 -8.75 2.86
C ALA A 10 9.06 -8.44 1.40
N LEU A 11 8.57 -7.33 0.83
CA LEU A 11 8.86 -6.90 -0.54
C LEU A 11 10.13 -6.04 -0.66
N LEU A 12 10.64 -5.53 0.47
CA LEU A 12 11.83 -4.68 0.53
C LEU A 12 13.06 -5.26 -0.21
N PRO A 13 13.50 -6.51 0.01
CA PRO A 13 14.65 -7.06 -0.71
C PRO A 13 14.41 -7.18 -2.22
N MET A 14 13.16 -7.44 -2.62
CA MET A 14 12.78 -7.53 -4.03
C MET A 14 12.80 -6.16 -4.71
N ALA A 15 12.43 -5.10 -3.98
CA ALA A 15 12.50 -3.72 -4.43
C ALA A 15 13.95 -3.20 -4.59
N ILE A 16 14.90 -3.74 -3.82
CA ILE A 16 16.34 -3.42 -3.94
C ILE A 16 16.94 -4.04 -5.23
N GLY A 17 16.27 -5.03 -5.82
CA GLY A 17 16.62 -5.54 -7.15
C GLY A 17 17.87 -6.43 -7.17
N LEU A 18 18.14 -7.16 -6.10
CA LEU A 18 19.27 -8.10 -6.03
C LEU A 18 18.85 -9.47 -6.58
N GLY A 19 19.42 -9.89 -7.72
CA GLY A 19 19.26 -11.21 -8.32
C GLY A 19 18.87 -11.20 -9.80
N GLU A 20 18.89 -12.37 -10.44
CA GLU A 20 18.46 -12.53 -11.84
C GLU A 20 16.94 -12.30 -11.99
N GLY A 21 16.54 -11.56 -13.04
CA GLY A 21 15.14 -11.17 -13.25
C GLY A 21 14.64 -10.03 -12.33
N ALA A 22 15.55 -9.37 -11.60
CA ALA A 22 15.25 -8.20 -10.79
C ALA A 22 14.71 -7.02 -11.61
N GLU A 23 15.10 -6.91 -12.87
CA GLU A 23 14.65 -5.86 -13.80
C GLU A 23 13.12 -5.77 -13.96
N ILE A 24 12.41 -6.89 -13.79
CA ILE A 24 10.94 -6.93 -13.83
C ILE A 24 10.35 -6.95 -12.42
N ARG A 25 10.99 -7.66 -11.47
CA ARG A 25 10.44 -7.84 -10.11
C ARG A 25 10.56 -6.59 -9.25
N ALA A 26 11.64 -5.81 -9.40
CA ALA A 26 11.84 -4.58 -8.65
C ALA A 26 10.75 -3.53 -8.92
N PRO A 27 10.42 -3.16 -10.17
CA PRO A 27 9.35 -2.18 -10.43
C PRO A 27 7.97 -2.68 -9.98
N MET A 28 7.71 -3.99 -10.06
CA MET A 28 6.49 -4.60 -9.53
C MET A 28 6.40 -4.49 -8.00
N ALA A 29 7.49 -4.75 -7.28
CA ALA A 29 7.52 -4.61 -5.81
C ALA A 29 7.33 -3.15 -5.38
N ILE A 30 7.98 -2.21 -6.07
CA ILE A 30 7.87 -0.76 -5.80
C ILE A 30 6.43 -0.28 -6.00
N THR A 31 5.77 -0.68 -7.10
CA THR A 31 4.37 -0.30 -7.37
C THR A 31 3.42 -0.84 -6.31
N VAL A 32 3.61 -2.07 -5.85
CA VAL A 32 2.79 -2.65 -4.76
C VAL A 32 3.01 -1.91 -3.45
N ILE A 33 4.26 -1.63 -3.06
CA ILE A 33 4.57 -0.88 -1.83
C ILE A 33 3.90 0.50 -1.87
N GLY A 34 4.03 1.23 -2.98
CA GLY A 34 3.40 2.54 -3.15
C GLY A 34 1.87 2.46 -3.09
N GLY A 35 1.27 1.48 -3.77
CA GLY A 35 -0.17 1.27 -3.76
C GLY A 35 -0.73 0.94 -2.38
N LEU A 36 -0.03 0.12 -1.59
CA LEU A 36 -0.43 -0.23 -0.23
C LEU A 36 -0.33 0.96 0.73
N LEU A 37 0.73 1.77 0.63
CA LEU A 37 0.88 2.99 1.42
C LEU A 37 -0.24 3.99 1.09
N LEU A 38 -0.48 4.24 -0.19
CA LEU A 38 -1.53 5.13 -0.64
C LEU A 38 -2.91 4.62 -0.20
N SER A 39 -3.21 3.33 -0.40
CA SER A 39 -4.48 2.72 0.02
C SER A 39 -4.69 2.81 1.53
N THR A 40 -3.63 2.66 2.34
CA THR A 40 -3.71 2.78 3.79
C THR A 40 -4.11 4.21 4.21
N ILE A 41 -3.45 5.22 3.63
CA ILE A 41 -3.77 6.64 3.90
C ILE A 41 -5.18 6.96 3.39
N LEU A 42 -5.48 6.54 2.16
CA LEU A 42 -6.76 6.79 1.53
C LEU A 42 -7.89 6.16 2.34
N THR A 43 -7.74 4.92 2.82
CA THR A 43 -8.72 4.25 3.68
C THR A 43 -8.93 5.00 4.99
N LEU A 44 -7.84 5.46 5.65
CA LEU A 44 -7.94 6.22 6.89
C LEU A 44 -8.69 7.55 6.74
N VAL A 45 -8.70 8.14 5.54
CA VAL A 45 -9.40 9.40 5.26
C VAL A 45 -10.78 9.16 4.65
N VAL A 46 -10.90 8.25 3.69
CA VAL A 46 -12.13 7.95 2.97
C VAL A 46 -13.17 7.31 3.88
N ILE A 47 -12.78 6.38 4.76
CA ILE A 47 -13.73 5.78 5.71
C ILE A 47 -14.43 6.85 6.56
N PRO A 48 -13.74 7.74 7.31
CA PRO A 48 -14.41 8.74 8.12
C PRO A 48 -15.19 9.76 7.27
N VAL A 49 -14.69 10.14 6.09
CA VAL A 49 -15.44 11.02 5.18
C VAL A 49 -16.75 10.37 4.74
N VAL A 50 -16.72 9.10 4.32
CA VAL A 50 -17.91 8.35 3.92
C VAL A 50 -18.87 8.20 5.10
N TYR A 51 -18.38 7.86 6.30
CA TYR A 51 -19.21 7.77 7.50
C TYR A 51 -19.87 9.11 7.84
N THR A 52 -19.13 10.23 7.81
CA THR A 52 -19.71 11.55 8.10
C THR A 52 -20.71 12.03 7.04
N VAL A 53 -20.56 11.61 5.78
CA VAL A 53 -21.51 11.92 4.71
C VAL A 53 -22.78 11.06 4.83
N LEU A 54 -22.63 9.76 5.10
CA LEU A 54 -23.77 8.85 5.27
C LEU A 54 -24.54 9.10 6.57
N ASP A 55 -23.84 9.37 7.69
CA ASP A 55 -24.45 9.70 9.00
C ASP A 55 -25.15 11.06 8.99
N ARG A 56 -24.76 11.96 8.07
CA ARG A 56 -25.48 13.22 7.80
C ARG A 56 -26.66 13.07 6.85
N SER A 57 -26.89 11.88 6.29
CA SER A 57 -28.09 11.62 5.50
C SER A 57 -29.23 11.25 6.47
N PRO A 58 -30.30 12.06 6.55
CA PRO A 58 -31.44 11.82 7.43
C PRO A 58 -32.20 10.53 7.10
#